data_AF-A0A4Z1B4E4-F1
#
_entry.id   AF-A0A4Z1B4E4-F1
#
_cell.length_a   1.000
_cell.length_b   1.000
_cell.length_c   1.000
_cell.angle_alpha   90.00
_cell.angle_beta   90.00
_cell.angle_gamma   90.00
#
_symmetry.space_group_name_H-M   'P 1'
#
loop_
_entity.id
_entity.type
_entity.pdbx_description
1 polymer ?
#
loop_
_entity_poly.entity_id
_entity_poly.type
_entity_poly.pdbx_seq_one_letter_code
_entity_poly.pdbx_strand_id
1 'polypeptide(L)'
;MKSKLLIGILICFLLSCNKFESKQKRIFNSENFNNYEIEFSNLDYNFNLNSGVIESDYFEIKDSIVLTKNEKNKIAKLFFENYMDTIKSETYVMNKEGLSIMPDTGINSIKINNISIVIGGLSDSLHVDEKGKNILRFREKIFEVLKQNNNFNKTINEIESKPDDRLFL
;
A
#
# COMPACT_ATOMS: atom_id res chain seq x y z
N MET A 1 16.77 -56.26 -16.66
CA MET A 1 16.88 -55.35 -15.48
C MET A 1 17.11 -53.86 -15.83
N LYS A 2 17.02 -53.42 -17.09
CA LYS A 2 17.28 -52.01 -17.47
C LYS A 2 16.02 -51.11 -17.60
N SER A 3 14.82 -51.69 -17.64
CA SER A 3 13.56 -50.94 -17.81
C SER A 3 12.96 -50.38 -16.52
N LYS A 4 13.32 -50.93 -15.36
CA LYS A 4 12.79 -50.47 -14.05
C LYS A 4 13.51 -49.21 -13.52
N LEU A 5 14.73 -48.93 -14.01
CA LEU A 5 15.51 -47.77 -13.58
C LEU A 5 15.05 -46.46 -14.27
N LEU A 6 14.54 -46.55 -15.50
CA LEU A 6 14.05 -45.40 -16.27
C LEU A 6 12.72 -44.84 -15.73
N ILE A 7 11.87 -45.69 -15.15
CA ILE A 7 10.58 -45.27 -14.58
C ILE A 7 10.78 -44.49 -13.26
N GLY A 8 11.80 -44.84 -12.47
CA GLY A 8 12.11 -44.14 -11.22
C GLY A 8 12.57 -42.70 -11.42
N ILE A 9 13.34 -42.43 -12.49
CA ILE A 9 13.85 -41.08 -12.80
C ILE A 9 12.74 -40.16 -13.33
N LEU A 10 11.77 -40.72 -14.08
CA LEU A 10 10.64 -39.96 -14.61
C LEU A 10 9.67 -39.50 -13.50
N ILE A 11 9.51 -40.30 -12.44
CA ILE A 11 8.64 -39.96 -11.31
C ILE A 11 9.26 -38.86 -10.43
N CYS A 12 10.59 -38.85 -10.26
CA CYS A 12 11.28 -37.77 -9.52
C CYS A 12 11.23 -36.41 -10.25
N PHE A 13 11.20 -36.40 -11.59
CA PHE A 13 11.05 -35.17 -12.36
C PHE A 13 9.63 -34.60 -12.30
N LEU A 14 8.60 -35.45 -12.17
CA LEU A 14 7.20 -35.00 -12.01
C LEU A 14 6.89 -34.48 -10.61
N LEU A 15 7.62 -34.93 -9.58
CA LEU A 15 7.47 -34.41 -8.21
C LEU A 15 8.26 -33.12 -7.95
N SER A 16 9.17 -32.75 -8.86
CA SER A 16 9.98 -31.53 -8.75
C SER A 16 9.37 -30.33 -9.49
N CYS A 17 8.20 -30.50 -10.12
CA CYS A 17 7.50 -29.44 -10.84
C CYS A 17 6.21 -29.07 -10.09
N ASN A 18 6.09 -27.78 -9.79
CA ASN A 18 4.95 -27.10 -9.16
C ASN A 18 4.87 -27.08 -7.63
N LYS A 19 5.90 -26.50 -6.97
CA LYS A 19 5.58 -25.40 -6.04
C LYS A 19 5.29 -24.11 -6.84
N PHE A 20 4.33 -24.19 -7.75
CA PHE A 20 3.58 -23.00 -8.10
C PHE A 20 2.73 -22.79 -6.86
N GLU A 21 3.17 -21.89 -5.96
CA GLU A 21 2.24 -21.29 -5.02
C GLU A 21 1.08 -20.82 -5.89
N SER A 22 -0.06 -21.51 -5.81
CA SER A 22 -1.26 -21.02 -6.41
C SER A 22 -1.45 -19.66 -5.75
N LYS A 23 -1.29 -18.57 -6.51
CA LYS A 23 -1.84 -17.27 -6.14
C LYS A 23 -3.34 -17.53 -6.01
N GLN A 24 -3.78 -17.99 -4.84
CA GLN A 24 -5.18 -18.15 -4.54
C GLN A 24 -5.76 -16.78 -4.83
N LYS A 25 -6.64 -16.73 -5.82
CA LYS A 25 -7.34 -15.51 -6.19
C LYS A 25 -8.15 -15.11 -4.96
N ARG A 26 -7.59 -14.18 -4.18
CA ARG A 26 -8.22 -13.75 -2.94
C ARG A 26 -9.57 -13.17 -3.30
N ILE A 27 -10.62 -13.73 -2.69
CA ILE A 27 -11.98 -13.34 -2.99
C ILE A 27 -12.19 -11.96 -2.38
N PHE A 28 -12.44 -10.98 -3.24
CA PHE A 28 -12.89 -9.65 -2.85
C PHE A 28 -14.19 -9.77 -2.05
N ASN A 29 -14.21 -9.17 -0.86
CA ASN A 29 -15.43 -9.00 -0.09
C ASN A 29 -15.50 -7.54 0.40
N SER A 30 -16.37 -6.74 -0.23
CA SER A 30 -16.60 -5.34 0.12
C SER A 30 -17.14 -5.16 1.54
N GLU A 31 -17.91 -6.13 2.06
CA GLU A 31 -18.42 -6.07 3.43
C GLU A 31 -17.29 -6.26 4.43
N ASN A 32 -16.36 -7.18 4.17
CA ASN A 32 -15.19 -7.38 5.01
C ASN A 32 -14.26 -6.16 5.03
N PHE A 33 -14.20 -5.40 3.93
CA PHE A 33 -13.40 -4.19 3.87
C PHE A 33 -13.87 -3.12 4.87
N ASN A 34 -15.16 -3.08 5.21
CA ASN A 34 -15.71 -2.12 6.17
C ASN A 34 -15.20 -2.33 7.61
N ASN A 35 -14.54 -3.45 7.90
CA ASN A 35 -13.94 -3.74 9.20
C ASN A 35 -12.52 -3.14 9.36
N TYR A 36 -12.05 -2.41 8.34
CA TYR A 36 -10.74 -1.77 8.35
C TYR A 36 -10.91 -0.26 8.26
N GLU A 37 -10.37 0.45 9.22
CA GLU A 37 -10.14 1.89 9.16
C GLU A 37 -8.75 2.13 8.58
N ILE A 38 -8.67 2.87 7.48
CA ILE A 38 -7.41 3.12 6.76
C ILE A 38 -7.18 4.61 6.65
N GLU A 39 -6.02 5.05 7.12
CA GLU A 39 -5.56 6.44 7.04
C GLU A 39 -4.20 6.48 6.34
N PHE A 40 -4.07 7.38 5.38
CA PHE A 40 -2.80 7.73 4.76
C PHE A 40 -2.33 9.04 5.34
N SER A 41 -1.09 9.09 5.79
CA SER A 41 -0.51 10.31 6.34
C SER A 41 0.82 10.60 5.67
N ASN A 42 1.11 11.88 5.48
CA ASN A 42 2.43 12.39 5.17
C ASN A 42 2.68 13.65 6.01
N LEU A 43 3.71 14.41 5.68
CA LEU A 43 4.03 15.66 6.38
C LEU A 43 2.97 16.74 6.20
N ASP A 44 2.22 16.69 5.10
CA ASP A 44 1.34 17.77 4.65
C ASP A 44 -0.10 17.55 5.07
N TYR A 45 -0.58 16.30 5.09
CA TYR A 45 -1.95 15.96 5.41
C TYR A 45 -2.15 14.51 5.86
N ASN A 46 -3.29 14.29 6.51
CA ASN A 46 -3.91 13.00 6.77
C ASN A 46 -5.13 12.81 5.87
N PHE A 47 -5.30 11.61 5.33
CA PHE A 47 -6.46 11.22 4.55
C PHE A 47 -7.05 9.92 5.06
N ASN A 48 -8.26 9.99 5.62
CA ASN A 48 -8.99 8.82 6.09
C ASN A 48 -9.84 8.25 4.94
N LEU A 49 -9.44 7.09 4.43
CA LEU A 49 -10.02 6.45 3.26
C LEU A 49 -11.50 6.04 3.46
N ASN A 50 -11.88 5.75 4.70
CA ASN A 50 -13.21 5.29 5.06
C ASN A 50 -14.22 6.44 5.09
N SER A 51 -13.86 7.54 5.75
CA SER A 51 -14.69 8.74 5.88
C SER A 51 -14.56 9.68 4.69
N GLY A 52 -13.44 9.64 3.96
CA GLY A 52 -13.10 10.57 2.89
C GLY A 52 -12.56 11.91 3.40
N VAL A 53 -12.30 12.06 4.69
CA VAL A 53 -11.80 13.30 5.30
C VAL A 53 -10.32 13.51 4.95
N ILE A 54 -9.98 14.72 4.51
CA ILE A 54 -8.61 15.21 4.29
C ILE A 54 -8.37 16.35 5.28
N GLU A 55 -7.32 16.24 6.08
CA GLU A 55 -6.95 17.23 7.10
C GLU A 55 -5.47 17.58 6.99
N SER A 56 -5.17 18.87 6.91
CA SER A 56 -3.83 19.42 7.06
C SER A 56 -3.83 20.40 8.22
N ASP A 57 -3.25 19.98 9.35
CA ASP A 57 -3.16 20.83 10.54
C ASP A 57 -2.27 22.04 10.27
N TYR A 58 -1.16 21.84 9.55
CA TYR A 58 -0.19 22.90 9.25
C TYR A 58 -0.78 24.01 8.37
N PHE A 59 -1.54 23.63 7.34
CA PHE A 59 -2.15 24.59 6.42
C PHE A 59 -3.57 25.01 6.82
N GLU A 60 -4.07 24.54 7.97
CA GLU A 60 -5.43 24.77 8.48
C GLU A 60 -6.54 24.38 7.48
N ILE A 61 -6.33 23.30 6.72
CA ILE A 61 -7.27 22.80 5.71
C ILE A 61 -7.99 21.57 6.25
N LYS A 62 -9.32 21.59 6.18
CA LYS A 62 -10.17 20.43 6.45
C LYS A 62 -11.26 20.33 5.40
N ASP A 63 -11.24 19.24 4.66
CA ASP A 63 -12.20 18.97 3.59
C ASP A 63 -12.64 17.49 3.61
N SER A 64 -13.60 17.14 2.77
CA SER A 64 -14.04 15.77 2.61
C SER A 64 -14.39 15.46 1.16
N ILE A 65 -14.05 14.26 0.72
CA ILE A 65 -14.45 13.74 -0.57
C ILE A 65 -15.51 12.66 -0.39
N VAL A 66 -16.41 12.58 -1.36
CA VAL A 66 -17.37 11.47 -1.45
C VAL A 66 -16.90 10.50 -2.51
N LEU A 67 -16.51 9.30 -2.09
CA LEU A 67 -16.18 8.21 -2.99
C LEU A 67 -17.45 7.53 -3.51
N THR A 68 -17.54 7.38 -4.83
CA THR A 68 -18.57 6.59 -5.50
C THR A 68 -18.47 5.11 -5.10
N LYS A 69 -19.56 4.36 -5.30
CA LYS A 69 -19.57 2.90 -5.08
C LYS A 69 -18.49 2.19 -5.90
N ASN A 70 -18.23 2.65 -7.12
CA ASN A 70 -17.21 2.05 -7.99
C ASN A 70 -15.79 2.29 -7.46
N GLU A 71 -15.48 3.51 -7.02
CA GLU A 71 -14.18 3.83 -6.39
C GLU A 71 -13.98 3.02 -5.12
N LYS A 72 -14.98 2.95 -4.23
CA LYS A 72 -14.94 2.14 -3.01
C LYS A 72 -14.65 0.67 -3.32
N ASN A 73 -15.31 0.10 -4.33
CA ASN A 73 -15.08 -1.29 -4.74
C ASN A 73 -13.67 -1.51 -5.31
N LYS A 74 -13.16 -0.57 -6.12
CA LYS A 74 -11.78 -0.63 -6.64
C LYS A 74 -10.77 -0.60 -5.50
N ILE A 75 -10.93 0.33 -4.56
CA ILE A 75 -10.08 0.49 -3.38
C ILE A 75 -10.06 -0.79 -2.53
N ALA A 76 -11.24 -1.32 -2.20
CA ALA A 76 -11.36 -2.54 -1.42
C ALA A 76 -10.74 -3.75 -2.15
N LYS A 77 -10.83 -3.81 -3.48
CA LYS A 77 -10.14 -4.83 -4.28
C LYS A 77 -8.63 -4.70 -4.19
N LEU A 78 -8.10 -3.48 -4.34
CA LEU A 78 -6.67 -3.20 -4.20
C LEU A 78 -6.14 -3.59 -2.81
N PHE A 79 -6.93 -3.39 -1.76
CA PHE A 79 -6.57 -3.76 -0.40
C PHE A 79 -6.28 -5.27 -0.26
N PHE A 80 -7.20 -6.12 -0.73
CA PHE A 80 -7.02 -7.59 -0.65
C PHE A 80 -6.00 -8.14 -1.65
N GLU A 81 -5.93 -7.57 -2.86
CA GLU A 81 -4.98 -7.99 -3.90
C GLU A 81 -3.52 -7.69 -3.53
N ASN A 82 -3.28 -6.69 -2.69
CA ASN A 82 -1.96 -6.35 -2.16
C ASN A 82 -1.76 -6.83 -0.71
N TYR A 83 -2.56 -7.80 -0.23
CA TYR A 83 -2.36 -8.46 1.06
C TYR A 83 -2.30 -7.50 2.27
N MET A 84 -2.98 -6.36 2.19
CA MET A 84 -2.94 -5.36 3.27
C MET A 84 -3.60 -5.89 4.56
N ASP A 85 -4.62 -6.73 4.43
CA ASP A 85 -5.31 -7.37 5.55
C ASP A 85 -4.47 -8.39 6.32
N THR A 86 -3.36 -8.88 5.73
CA THR A 86 -2.45 -9.83 6.40
C THR A 86 -1.41 -9.13 7.24
N ILE A 87 -1.36 -7.80 7.22
CA ILE A 87 -0.45 -7.01 8.06
C ILE A 87 -1.04 -6.97 9.47
N LYS A 88 -0.36 -7.63 10.42
CA LYS A 88 -0.80 -7.79 11.81
C LYS A 88 0.10 -7.11 12.84
N SER A 89 1.15 -6.44 12.39
CA SER A 89 2.13 -5.77 13.24
C SER A 89 2.64 -4.50 12.57
N GLU A 90 3.22 -3.63 13.37
CA GLU A 90 4.00 -2.50 12.87
C GLU A 90 4.99 -2.96 11.80
N THR A 91 5.10 -2.17 10.74
CA THR A 91 5.89 -2.53 9.56
C THR A 91 6.64 -1.31 9.06
N TYR A 92 7.94 -1.50 8.80
CA TYR A 92 8.79 -0.49 8.20
C TYR A 92 9.13 -0.91 6.78
N VAL A 93 8.76 -0.08 5.80
CA VAL A 93 9.10 -0.27 4.39
C VAL A 93 10.25 0.68 4.10
N MET A 94 11.46 0.12 4.11
CA MET A 94 12.72 0.85 3.92
C MET A 94 13.50 0.23 2.78
N ASN A 95 14.18 1.07 2.01
CA ASN A 95 15.16 0.63 1.02
C ASN A 95 16.21 -0.27 1.70
N LYS A 96 16.44 -1.45 1.14
CA LYS A 96 17.41 -2.43 1.66
C LYS A 96 18.83 -2.18 1.17
N GLU A 97 19.01 -1.32 0.17
CA GLU A 97 20.30 -0.96 -0.38
C GLU A 97 20.86 0.30 0.30
N GLY A 98 21.82 0.08 1.20
CA GLY A 98 22.68 1.12 1.75
C GLY A 98 22.10 1.89 2.95
N LEU A 99 23.01 2.37 3.81
CA LEU A 99 22.71 3.34 4.86
C LEU A 99 22.33 4.68 4.20
N SER A 100 21.08 5.12 4.38
CA SER A 100 20.71 6.49 4.00
C SER A 100 21.39 7.46 4.97
N ILE A 101 22.31 8.27 4.43
CA ILE A 101 22.98 9.37 5.14
C ILE A 101 22.16 10.67 5.09
N MET A 102 21.06 10.69 4.34
CA MET A 102 20.13 11.82 4.29
C MET A 102 18.94 11.57 5.22
N PRO A 103 18.49 12.60 5.97
CA PRO A 103 17.23 12.53 6.69
C PRO A 103 16.12 12.26 5.68
N ASP A 104 15.32 11.24 5.97
CA ASP A 104 14.19 10.88 5.14
C ASP A 104 13.07 11.88 5.39
N THR A 105 13.02 12.93 4.58
CA THR A 105 11.99 13.97 4.65
C THR A 105 10.71 13.56 3.93
N GLY A 106 10.66 12.36 3.33
CA GLY A 106 9.51 11.88 2.56
C GLY A 106 8.70 10.80 3.27
N ILE A 107 8.76 10.74 4.59
CA ILE A 107 8.07 9.69 5.37
C ILE A 107 6.57 9.79 5.12
N ASN A 108 6.03 8.72 4.55
CA ASN A 108 4.61 8.48 4.45
C ASN A 108 4.25 7.37 5.43
N SER A 109 3.03 7.38 5.94
CA SER A 109 2.52 6.28 6.73
C SER A 109 1.14 5.83 6.25
N ILE A 110 0.84 4.56 6.52
CA ILE A 110 -0.48 3.99 6.36
C ILE A 110 -0.85 3.40 7.72
N LYS A 111 -1.94 3.88 8.30
CA LYS A 111 -2.53 3.28 9.49
C LYS A 111 -3.67 2.38 9.06
N ILE A 112 -3.68 1.14 9.54
CA ILE A 112 -4.77 0.18 9.34
C ILE A 112 -5.25 -0.24 10.73
N ASN A 113 -6.43 0.22 11.13
CA ASN A 113 -6.91 0.14 12.51
C ASN A 113 -5.85 0.70 13.48
N ASN A 114 -5.30 -0.15 14.35
CA ASN A 114 -4.26 0.23 15.31
C ASN A 114 -2.83 -0.11 14.84
N ILE A 115 -2.65 -0.54 13.59
CA ILE A 115 -1.36 -0.94 13.05
C ILE A 115 -0.78 0.18 12.19
N SER A 116 0.46 0.55 12.49
CA SER A 116 1.20 1.56 11.71
C SER A 116 2.14 0.91 10.70
N ILE A 117 2.13 1.42 9.47
CA ILE A 117 3.08 1.10 8.42
C ILE A 117 3.83 2.38 8.09
N VAL A 118 5.14 2.41 8.32
CA VAL A 118 6.01 3.54 8.01
C VAL A 118 6.74 3.26 6.71
N ILE A 119 6.62 4.17 5.74
CA ILE A 119 7.22 4.07 4.42
C ILE A 119 8.26 5.17 4.31
N GLY A 120 9.52 4.78 4.17
CA GLY A 120 10.59 5.72 3.90
C GLY A 120 10.43 6.39 2.54
N GLY A 121 10.75 7.67 2.43
CA GLY A 121 10.68 8.46 1.20
C GLY A 121 11.63 7.98 0.10
N LEU A 122 12.70 7.26 0.45
CA LEU A 122 13.61 6.62 -0.51
C LEU A 122 13.23 5.16 -0.84
N SER A 123 12.11 4.66 -0.31
CA SER A 123 11.66 3.30 -0.57
C SER A 123 11.04 3.18 -1.95
N ASP A 124 11.61 2.32 -2.78
CA ASP A 124 11.07 1.95 -4.09
C ASP A 124 10.80 0.45 -4.19
N SER A 125 10.05 0.05 -5.23
CA SER A 125 9.62 -1.35 -5.40
C SER A 125 10.74 -2.32 -5.80
N LEU A 126 11.91 -1.83 -6.21
CA LEU A 126 13.04 -2.68 -6.61
C LEU A 126 13.84 -3.12 -5.37
N HIS A 127 13.94 -2.24 -4.37
CA HIS A 127 14.86 -2.42 -3.24
C HIS A 127 14.18 -2.74 -1.90
N VAL A 128 12.93 -3.21 -1.91
CA VAL A 128 12.20 -3.66 -0.70
C VAL A 128 11.81 -5.14 -0.77
N ASP A 129 11.44 -5.76 0.36
CA ASP A 129 10.88 -7.12 0.32
C ASP A 129 9.49 -7.17 -0.33
N GLU A 130 9.02 -8.39 -0.61
CA GLU A 130 7.72 -8.61 -1.24
C GLU A 130 6.56 -7.95 -0.48
N LYS A 131 6.62 -7.93 0.86
CA LYS A 131 5.63 -7.23 1.68
C LYS A 131 5.67 -5.72 1.43
N GLY A 132 6.86 -5.13 1.42
CA GLY A 132 7.09 -3.73 1.05
C GLY A 132 6.61 -3.42 -0.36
N LYS A 133 6.88 -4.30 -1.34
CA LYS A 133 6.41 -4.11 -2.73
C LYS A 133 4.89 -4.05 -2.80
N ASN A 134 4.21 -4.93 -2.08
CA ASN A 134 2.75 -4.93 -1.99
C ASN A 134 2.21 -3.65 -1.35
N ILE A 135 2.83 -3.18 -0.27
CA ILE A 135 2.46 -1.91 0.40
C ILE A 135 2.64 -0.72 -0.54
N LEU A 136 3.79 -0.61 -1.20
CA LEU A 136 4.08 0.48 -2.14
C LEU A 136 3.09 0.49 -3.31
N ARG A 137 2.82 -0.70 -3.87
CA ARG A 137 1.85 -0.87 -4.97
C ARG A 137 0.42 -0.55 -4.54
N PHE A 138 0.03 -0.90 -3.31
CA PHE A 138 -1.26 -0.52 -2.75
C PHE A 138 -1.38 1.00 -2.68
N ARG A 139 -0.39 1.67 -2.06
CA ARG A 139 -0.37 3.14 -1.95
C ARG A 139 -0.51 3.79 -3.32
N GLU A 140 0.38 3.47 -4.24
CA GLU A 140 0.40 4.05 -5.60
C GLU A 140 -0.97 3.95 -6.28
N LYS A 141 -1.53 2.73 -6.34
CA LYS A 141 -2.80 2.49 -7.03
C LYS A 141 -4.01 3.11 -6.34
N ILE A 142 -3.99 3.26 -5.02
CA ILE A 142 -5.04 3.98 -4.31
C ILE A 142 -5.01 5.46 -4.70
N PHE A 143 -3.83 6.07 -4.69
CA PHE A 143 -3.68 7.47 -5.11
C PHE A 143 -4.06 7.67 -6.59
N GLU A 144 -3.80 6.71 -7.48
CA GLU A 144 -4.32 6.76 -8.86
C GLU A 144 -5.85 6.80 -8.92
N VAL A 145 -6.54 6.03 -8.06
CA VAL A 145 -8.01 6.07 -7.97
C VAL A 145 -8.48 7.41 -7.40
N LEU A 146 -7.84 7.91 -6.34
CA LEU A 146 -8.20 9.17 -5.69
C LEU A 146 -7.98 10.38 -6.61
N LYS A 147 -6.91 10.37 -7.42
CA LYS A 147 -6.63 11.42 -8.41
C LYS A 147 -7.65 11.49 -9.55
N GLN A 148 -8.57 10.53 -9.66
CA GLN A 148 -9.71 10.62 -10.58
C GLN A 148 -10.86 11.44 -9.98
N ASN A 149 -10.84 11.68 -8.66
CA ASN A 149 -11.84 12.46 -7.96
C ASN A 149 -11.47 13.96 -7.98
N ASN A 150 -12.32 14.78 -8.59
CA ASN A 150 -12.05 16.21 -8.75
C ASN A 150 -11.88 16.95 -7.42
N ASN A 151 -12.66 16.59 -6.40
CA ASN A 151 -12.56 17.23 -5.09
C ASN A 151 -11.24 16.88 -4.42
N PHE A 152 -10.83 15.60 -4.49
CA PHE A 152 -9.53 15.18 -3.99
C PHE A 152 -8.40 15.99 -4.62
N ASN A 153 -8.35 16.06 -5.95
CA ASN A 153 -7.32 16.86 -6.64
C ASN A 153 -7.36 18.33 -6.26
N LYS A 154 -8.56 18.92 -6.14
CA LYS A 154 -8.69 20.32 -5.75
C LYS A 154 -8.08 20.56 -4.37
N THR A 155 -8.43 19.74 -3.37
CA THR A 155 -7.93 19.88 -2.00
C THR A 155 -6.42 19.65 -1.93
N ILE A 156 -5.90 18.63 -2.62
CA ILE A 156 -4.45 18.36 -2.65
C ILE A 156 -3.69 19.50 -3.33
N ASN A 157 -4.18 20.01 -4.47
CA ASN A 157 -3.55 21.16 -5.13
C ASN A 157 -3.59 22.42 -4.26
N GLU A 158 -4.66 22.62 -3.48
CA GLU A 158 -4.73 23.73 -2.53
C GLU A 158 -3.64 23.63 -1.47
N ILE A 159 -3.48 22.45 -0.87
CA ILE A 159 -2.41 22.15 0.10
C ILE A 159 -1.03 22.39 -0.54
N GLU A 160 -0.75 21.80 -1.70
CA GLU A 160 0.54 21.89 -2.40
C GLU A 160 0.87 23.30 -2.88
N SER A 161 -0.13 24.17 -3.04
CA SER A 161 0.07 25.56 -3.47
C SER A 161 0.47 26.52 -2.33
N LYS A 162 0.33 26.10 -1.07
CA LYS A 162 0.68 26.91 0.08
C LYS A 162 2.20 27.02 0.21
N PRO A 163 2.74 28.19 0.57
CA PRO A 163 4.16 28.31 0.86
C PRO A 163 4.50 27.41 2.05
N ASP A 164 5.55 26.61 1.90
CA ASP A 164 6.08 25.76 2.95
C ASP A 164 7.26 26.46 3.63
N ASP A 165 7.03 26.94 4.84
CA ASP A 165 8.00 27.58 5.72
C ASP A 165 8.42 26.69 6.91
N ARG A 166 8.14 25.38 6.84
CA ARG A 166 8.59 24.43 7.86
C ARG A 166 10.11 24.36 7.90
N LEU A 167 10.66 24.51 9.11
CA LEU A 167 12.06 24.28 9.38
C LEU A 167 12.25 22.79 9.73
N PHE A 168 12.89 22.04 8.83
CA PHE A 168 13.34 20.69 9.11
C PHE A 168 14.62 20.78 9.96
N LEU A 169 14.46 20.66 11.28
CA LEU A 169 15.55 20.67 12.28
C LEU A 169 16.21 19.29 12.41
#